data_AF-A0A814MFE7-F1
#
_entry.id   AF-A0A814MFE7-F1
#
_cell.length_a   1.000
_cell.length_b   1.000
_cell.length_c   1.000
_cell.angle_alpha   90.00
_cell.angle_beta   90.00
_cell.angle_gamma   90.00
#
_symmetry.space_group_name_H-M   'P 1'
#
loop_
_entity.id
_entity.type
_entity.pdbx_description
1 polymer ?
#
loop_
_entity_poly.entity_id
_entity_poly.type
_entity_poly.pdbx_seq_one_letter_code
_entity_poly.pdbx_strand_id
1 'polypeptide(L)'
;MYLSSLTPNSSIYFRECSELDSYYEAIQMNVTTTGHYAFQVNSEMTTMYAYIYTNNFNPFDVSKNMMRHSGDSGNQGQSKVTAALQVNMIYVVVITTLVPNRTGNFSIQGSDRSYISFNRICSPSVIQIPHSSAVQSNYSSELNTSSQTYSRDCRKSNYYYETIRVNVVETGYYAVSSNSSMNTFGDIYKDDFNPMNPFENLLSQDYRSCSYQDFKFIAYLHTGTTYILVVTTWSPNMTGNFSILAFGPNNITLDPYSKYFVLFCKS
;
A
#
# COMPACT_ATOMS: atom_id res chain seq x y z
N MET A 1 21.36 -0.58 -22.77
CA MET A 1 20.00 -1.15 -22.86
C MET A 1 19.86 -2.10 -21.69
N TYR A 2 18.76 -1.99 -20.94
CA TYR A 2 18.47 -2.87 -19.80
C TYR A 2 17.39 -3.85 -20.21
N LEU A 3 17.48 -5.11 -19.77
CA LEU A 3 16.54 -6.18 -20.09
C LEU A 3 16.14 -6.90 -18.79
N SER A 4 14.85 -7.10 -18.60
CA SER A 4 14.31 -7.87 -17.46
C SER A 4 12.88 -8.33 -17.72
N SER A 5 12.26 -8.93 -16.70
CA SER A 5 10.90 -9.44 -16.74
C SER A 5 10.18 -9.26 -15.40
N LEU A 6 8.89 -8.90 -15.49
CA LEU A 6 7.98 -9.01 -14.36
C LEU A 6 7.44 -10.44 -14.33
N THR A 7 7.57 -11.11 -13.20
CA THR A 7 7.19 -12.52 -12.98
C THR A 7 6.32 -12.64 -11.72
N PRO A 8 5.67 -13.78 -11.46
CA PRO A 8 4.93 -13.97 -10.21
C PRO A 8 5.79 -13.89 -8.94
N ASN A 9 7.12 -14.02 -9.07
CA ASN A 9 8.08 -13.89 -7.97
C ASN A 9 8.63 -12.46 -7.84
N SER A 10 8.26 -11.55 -8.73
CA SER A 10 8.67 -10.15 -8.64
C SER A 10 8.06 -9.51 -7.40
N SER A 11 8.76 -8.51 -6.84
CA SER A 11 8.21 -7.74 -5.73
C SER A 11 6.90 -7.08 -6.14
N ILE A 12 5.99 -6.95 -5.19
CA ILE A 12 4.72 -6.28 -5.38
C ILE A 12 4.69 -4.97 -4.59
N TYR A 13 4.06 -3.94 -5.13
CA TYR A 13 3.80 -2.73 -4.38
C TYR A 13 2.31 -2.54 -4.20
N PHE A 14 1.98 -1.95 -3.06
CA PHE A 14 0.62 -1.74 -2.64
C PHE A 14 0.12 -0.51 -3.36
N ARG A 15 -0.61 -0.70 -4.46
CA ARG A 15 -1.36 0.40 -5.05
C ARG A 15 -2.57 0.63 -4.15
N GLU A 16 -2.75 1.87 -3.72
CA GLU A 16 -3.86 2.29 -2.85
C GLU A 16 -5.24 1.87 -3.41
N CYS A 17 -5.32 1.58 -4.72
CA CYS A 17 -6.54 1.11 -5.38
C CYS A 17 -6.41 -0.04 -6.39
N SER A 18 -5.76 -1.16 -6.04
CA SER A 18 -5.97 -2.40 -6.79
C SER A 18 -6.29 -3.59 -5.89
N GLU A 19 -7.37 -4.32 -6.25
CA GLU A 19 -7.80 -5.60 -5.65
C GLU A 19 -6.70 -6.68 -5.72
N LEU A 20 -5.72 -6.46 -6.59
CA LEU A 20 -4.67 -7.38 -6.91
C LEU A 20 -3.35 -6.62 -6.87
N ASP A 21 -2.32 -7.27 -6.37
CA ASP A 21 -1.00 -6.67 -6.26
C ASP A 21 -0.35 -6.53 -7.65
N SER A 22 0.29 -5.37 -7.89
CA SER A 22 1.02 -5.13 -9.14
C SER A 22 2.47 -5.48 -8.94
N TYR A 23 2.98 -6.38 -9.78
CA TYR A 23 4.41 -6.66 -9.84
C TYR A 23 5.16 -5.41 -10.26
N TYR A 24 6.28 -5.16 -9.60
CA TYR A 24 7.22 -4.12 -9.98
C TYR A 24 8.65 -4.61 -9.99
N GLU A 25 9.48 -3.87 -10.71
CA GLU A 25 10.93 -3.93 -10.60
C GLU A 25 11.46 -2.52 -10.36
N ALA A 26 12.23 -2.34 -9.28
CA ALA A 26 12.95 -1.11 -8.99
C ALA A 26 14.39 -1.23 -9.50
N ILE A 27 14.83 -0.22 -10.25
CA ILE A 27 16.08 -0.21 -11.00
C ILE A 27 16.80 1.09 -10.69
N GLN A 28 18.08 1.02 -10.36
CA GLN A 28 18.87 2.23 -10.14
C GLN A 28 19.21 2.87 -11.48
N MET A 29 18.93 4.16 -11.61
CA MET A 29 19.28 4.98 -12.76
C MET A 29 20.39 5.95 -12.38
N ASN A 30 21.50 5.89 -13.11
CA ASN A 30 22.63 6.79 -12.90
C ASN A 30 22.83 7.67 -14.13
N VAL A 31 23.09 8.96 -13.90
CA VAL A 31 23.48 9.93 -14.93
C VAL A 31 24.89 10.44 -14.68
N THR A 32 25.68 10.59 -15.74
CA THR A 32 27.08 11.06 -15.64
C THR A 32 27.24 12.57 -15.83
N THR A 33 26.21 13.23 -16.36
CA THR A 33 26.13 14.69 -16.51
C THR A 33 24.80 15.20 -15.97
N THR A 34 24.70 16.50 -15.69
CA THR A 34 23.42 17.15 -15.36
C THR A 34 22.74 17.58 -16.66
N GLY A 35 21.45 17.29 -16.82
CA GLY A 35 20.74 17.61 -18.04
C GLY A 35 19.31 17.07 -18.13
N HIS A 36 18.73 17.18 -19.32
CA HIS A 36 17.42 16.63 -19.64
C HIS A 36 17.57 15.28 -20.33
N TYR A 37 17.04 14.23 -19.71
CA TYR A 37 17.11 12.87 -20.21
C TYR A 37 15.75 12.35 -20.59
N ALA A 38 15.73 11.42 -21.56
CA ALA A 38 14.58 10.61 -21.86
C ALA A 38 14.95 9.14 -21.78
N PHE A 39 14.02 8.30 -21.34
CA PHE A 39 14.12 6.87 -21.58
C PHE A 39 12.75 6.32 -21.98
N GLN A 40 12.81 5.20 -22.68
CA GLN A 40 11.65 4.48 -23.15
C GLN A 40 11.69 3.07 -22.59
N VAL A 41 10.53 2.62 -22.12
CA VAL A 41 10.26 1.25 -21.75
C VAL A 41 9.50 0.62 -22.90
N ASN A 42 10.04 -0.49 -23.43
CA ASN A 42 9.39 -1.25 -24.49
C ASN A 42 8.98 -2.62 -23.95
N SER A 43 7.73 -2.99 -24.19
CA SER A 43 7.21 -4.31 -23.89
C SER A 43 6.10 -4.67 -24.88
N GLU A 44 5.86 -5.96 -25.06
CA GLU A 44 4.67 -6.46 -25.74
C GLU A 44 3.41 -6.26 -24.88
N MET A 45 3.57 -5.94 -23.59
CA MET A 45 2.47 -5.59 -22.70
C MET A 45 1.98 -4.18 -22.98
N THR A 46 0.71 -4.02 -23.35
CA THR A 46 0.10 -2.73 -23.71
C THR A 46 -0.08 -1.74 -22.55
N THR A 47 0.35 -2.09 -21.33
CA THR A 47 0.02 -1.37 -20.08
C THR A 47 1.19 -1.22 -19.11
N MET A 48 2.42 -1.10 -19.61
CA MET A 48 3.58 -0.80 -18.76
C MET A 48 3.68 0.67 -18.38
N TYR A 49 4.05 0.93 -17.13
CA TYR A 49 4.30 2.25 -16.57
C TYR A 49 5.71 2.33 -16.02
N ALA A 50 6.26 3.52 -16.09
CA ALA A 50 7.54 3.84 -15.50
C ALA A 50 7.42 5.07 -14.61
N TYR A 51 7.98 4.96 -13.41
CA TYR A 51 8.03 6.02 -12.42
C TYR A 51 9.50 6.31 -12.11
N ILE A 52 9.83 7.58 -11.89
CA ILE A 52 11.14 8.03 -11.42
C ILE A 52 10.98 8.54 -10.00
N TYR A 53 11.79 8.01 -9.10
CA TYR A 53 11.92 8.43 -7.72
C TYR A 53 13.31 8.99 -7.46
N THR A 54 13.41 9.90 -6.50
CA THR A 54 14.69 10.39 -5.96
C THR A 54 15.06 9.62 -4.70
N ASN A 55 16.35 9.41 -4.46
CA ASN A 55 16.90 8.75 -3.25
C ASN A 55 16.55 7.26 -3.12
N ASN A 56 15.28 6.93 -2.91
CA ASN A 56 14.78 5.57 -2.72
C ASN A 56 13.34 5.41 -3.19
N PHE A 57 12.92 4.16 -3.31
CA PHE A 57 11.52 3.77 -3.51
C PHE A 57 10.99 3.00 -2.30
N ASN A 58 9.79 3.33 -1.86
CA ASN A 58 9.05 2.59 -0.84
C ASN A 58 7.74 2.06 -1.44
N PRO A 59 7.57 0.73 -1.60
CA PRO A 59 6.34 0.16 -2.18
C PRO A 59 5.10 0.31 -1.29
N PHE A 60 5.28 0.77 -0.05
CA PHE A 60 4.20 1.12 0.87
C PHE A 60 3.92 2.63 0.90
N ASP A 61 4.74 3.46 0.27
CA ASP A 61 4.50 4.90 0.13
C ASP A 61 5.00 5.35 -1.23
N VAL A 62 4.23 4.98 -2.26
CA VAL A 62 4.57 5.23 -3.66
C VAL A 62 4.48 6.69 -4.07
N SER A 63 3.90 7.54 -3.21
CA SER A 63 3.87 8.98 -3.43
C SER A 63 5.21 9.63 -3.04
N LYS A 64 5.86 9.08 -2.02
CA LYS A 64 7.08 9.63 -1.45
C LYS A 64 8.24 9.55 -2.43
N ASN A 65 8.96 10.65 -2.56
CA ASN A 65 10.10 10.84 -3.46
C ASN A 65 9.81 10.66 -4.96
N MET A 66 8.55 10.44 -5.35
CA MET A 66 8.17 10.37 -6.76
C MET A 66 8.44 11.73 -7.42
N MET A 67 9.29 11.73 -8.43
CA MET A 67 9.60 12.93 -9.22
C MET A 67 8.68 13.02 -10.43
N ARG A 68 8.50 11.90 -11.13
CA ARG A 68 7.77 11.87 -12.39
C ARG A 68 7.27 10.46 -12.70
N HIS A 69 6.27 10.38 -13.56
CA HIS A 69 5.81 9.13 -14.13
C HIS A 69 5.59 9.30 -15.64
N SER A 70 5.57 8.19 -16.37
CA SER A 70 5.06 8.16 -17.74
C SER A 70 3.60 8.59 -17.71
N GLY A 71 3.26 9.70 -18.39
CA GLY A 71 1.87 9.93 -18.78
C GLY A 71 1.46 8.85 -19.79
N ASP A 72 0.20 8.45 -19.81
CA ASP A 72 -0.35 7.44 -20.72
C ASP A 72 -0.01 7.75 -22.18
N SER A 73 1.11 7.22 -22.68
CA SER A 73 1.38 7.17 -24.11
C SER A 73 0.60 5.99 -24.66
N GLY A 74 -0.66 6.26 -24.99
CA GLY A 74 -1.72 5.28 -25.25
C GLY A 74 -1.36 4.05 -26.10
N ASN A 75 -2.18 3.01 -25.92
CA ASN A 75 -2.41 1.82 -26.75
C ASN A 75 -1.24 1.01 -27.34
N GLN A 76 0.04 1.38 -27.19
CA GLN A 76 1.16 0.66 -27.84
C GLN A 76 2.19 0.03 -26.91
N GLY A 77 1.93 -0.09 -25.60
CA GLY A 77 2.83 -0.82 -24.68
C GLY A 77 4.21 -0.20 -24.49
N GLN A 78 4.35 1.07 -24.89
CA GLN A 78 5.56 1.84 -24.74
C GLN A 78 5.31 2.98 -23.76
N SER A 79 6.18 3.09 -22.77
CA SER A 79 6.16 4.18 -21.79
C SER A 79 7.40 5.04 -21.97
N LYS A 80 7.21 6.32 -22.29
CA LYS A 80 8.32 7.28 -22.40
C LYS A 80 8.30 8.21 -21.20
N VAL A 81 9.45 8.35 -20.54
CA VAL A 81 9.64 9.30 -19.44
C VAL A 81 10.75 10.26 -19.81
N THR A 82 10.51 11.56 -19.58
CA THR A 82 11.54 12.60 -19.65
C THR A 82 11.77 13.19 -18.26
N ALA A 83 12.96 13.65 -17.91
CA ALA A 83 13.20 14.32 -16.64
C ALA A 83 14.46 15.17 -16.68
N ALA A 84 14.50 16.24 -15.88
CA ALA A 84 15.72 16.97 -15.57
C ALA A 84 16.44 16.24 -14.42
N LEU A 85 17.65 15.74 -14.67
CA LEU A 85 18.41 14.94 -13.72
C LEU A 85 19.77 15.60 -13.43
N GLN A 86 20.26 15.44 -12.22
CA GLN A 86 21.52 15.98 -11.75
C GLN A 86 22.51 14.83 -11.50
N VAL A 87 23.78 15.07 -11.81
CA VAL A 87 24.87 14.16 -11.44
C VAL A 87 24.97 14.03 -9.91
N ASN A 88 25.45 12.88 -9.42
CA ASN A 88 25.61 12.54 -7.99
C ASN A 88 24.31 12.42 -7.19
N MET A 89 23.14 12.47 -7.84
CA MET A 89 21.86 12.14 -7.23
C MET A 89 21.53 10.66 -7.45
N ILE A 90 20.81 10.07 -6.50
CA ILE A 90 20.29 8.70 -6.63
C ILE A 90 18.90 8.78 -7.25
N TYR A 91 18.70 8.05 -8.36
CA TYR A 91 17.40 7.89 -8.98
C TYR A 91 17.00 6.41 -9.02
N VAL A 92 15.73 6.15 -8.72
CA VAL A 92 15.13 4.83 -8.82
C VAL A 92 14.04 4.86 -9.87
N VAL A 93 14.16 4.00 -10.87
CA VAL A 93 13.12 3.78 -11.87
C VAL A 93 12.32 2.56 -11.45
N VAL A 94 11.02 2.75 -11.24
CA VAL A 94 10.09 1.66 -10.93
C VAL A 94 9.28 1.33 -12.18
N ILE A 95 9.36 0.09 -12.59
CA ILE A 95 8.64 -0.47 -13.72
C ILE A 95 7.51 -1.35 -13.22
N THR A 96 6.29 -1.13 -13.69
CA THR A 96 5.07 -1.85 -13.26
C THR A 96 4.06 -1.96 -14.40
N THR A 97 3.04 -2.79 -14.23
CA THR A 97 1.84 -2.80 -15.09
C THR A 97 0.68 -2.02 -14.47
N LEU A 98 -0.26 -1.54 -15.30
CA LEU A 98 -1.56 -1.01 -14.84
C LEU A 98 -2.49 -2.13 -14.39
N VAL A 99 -2.51 -3.20 -15.18
CA VAL A 99 -3.34 -4.37 -14.91
C VAL A 99 -2.56 -5.25 -13.92
N PRO A 100 -3.13 -5.54 -12.74
CA PRO A 100 -2.47 -6.39 -11.75
C PRO A 100 -2.20 -7.80 -12.26
N ASN A 101 -1.30 -8.52 -11.59
CA ASN A 101 -0.90 -9.89 -11.92
C ASN A 101 -0.39 -10.12 -13.37
N ARG A 102 -0.12 -9.06 -14.13
CA ARG A 102 0.45 -9.18 -15.46
C ARG A 102 1.96 -9.38 -15.38
N THR A 103 2.42 -10.42 -16.05
CA THR A 103 3.83 -10.78 -16.19
C THR A 103 4.25 -10.59 -17.63
N GLY A 104 5.52 -10.26 -17.85
CA GLY A 104 6.06 -10.13 -19.20
C GLY A 104 7.44 -9.51 -19.22
N ASN A 105 8.08 -9.64 -20.37
CA ASN A 105 9.41 -9.11 -20.60
C ASN A 105 9.35 -7.62 -20.94
N PHE A 106 10.38 -6.89 -20.54
CA PHE A 106 10.53 -5.48 -20.90
C PHE A 106 11.98 -5.11 -21.13
N SER A 107 12.17 -4.00 -21.85
CA SER A 107 13.47 -3.39 -22.05
C SER A 107 13.42 -1.89 -21.75
N ILE A 108 14.53 -1.35 -21.25
CA ILE A 108 14.71 0.10 -21.06
C ILE A 108 15.82 0.61 -21.96
N GLN A 109 15.50 1.65 -22.71
CA GLN A 109 16.42 2.34 -23.61
C GLN A 109 16.44 3.83 -23.30
N GLY A 110 17.60 4.32 -22.84
CA GLY A 110 17.86 5.76 -22.74
C GLY A 110 18.07 6.40 -24.11
N SER A 111 17.67 7.67 -24.25
CA SER A 111 17.83 8.45 -25.47
C SER A 111 19.29 8.71 -25.85
N ASP A 112 20.17 8.82 -24.85
CA ASP A 112 21.60 8.96 -25.04
C ASP A 112 22.34 7.95 -24.15
N ARG A 113 22.78 6.84 -24.76
CA ARG A 113 23.38 5.69 -24.06
C ARG A 113 24.70 6.04 -23.36
N SER A 114 25.34 7.16 -23.70
CA SER A 114 26.62 7.55 -23.13
C SER A 114 26.50 8.20 -21.76
N TYR A 115 25.32 8.74 -21.41
CA TYR A 115 25.13 9.53 -20.18
C TYR A 115 24.15 8.93 -19.19
N ILE A 116 23.41 7.88 -19.56
CA ILE A 116 22.45 7.20 -18.69
C ILE A 116 22.73 5.70 -18.62
N SER A 117 22.72 5.17 -17.40
CA SER A 117 22.84 3.73 -17.16
C SER A 117 21.78 3.25 -16.18
N PHE A 118 21.40 1.98 -16.33
CA PHE A 118 20.38 1.31 -15.53
C PHE A 118 20.98 0.05 -14.95
N ASN A 119 20.90 -0.11 -13.63
CA ASN A 119 21.51 -1.21 -12.90
C ASN A 119 20.47 -1.86 -11.99
N ARG A 120 20.53 -3.19 -11.85
CA ARG A 120 19.74 -3.91 -10.84
C ARG A 120 20.08 -3.37 -9.46
N ILE A 121 19.06 -3.14 -8.64
CA ILE A 121 19.28 -2.77 -7.25
C ILE A 121 19.66 -4.03 -6.46
N CYS A 122 20.82 -3.99 -5.83
CA CYS A 122 21.28 -5.03 -4.90
C CYS A 122 21.40 -4.52 -3.45
N SER A 123 21.09 -3.23 -3.19
CA SER A 123 21.23 -2.60 -1.87
C SER A 123 19.87 -2.26 -1.25
N PRO A 124 19.61 -2.64 0.03
CA PRO A 124 18.40 -2.25 0.76
C PRO A 124 18.28 -0.73 0.99
N SER A 125 19.37 0.04 0.90
CA SER A 125 19.31 1.50 1.09
C SER A 125 18.54 2.25 -0.01
N VAL A 126 18.32 1.59 -1.15
CA VAL A 126 17.66 2.17 -2.34
C VAL A 126 16.19 1.72 -2.45
N ILE A 127 15.83 0.58 -1.86
CA ILE A 127 14.44 0.08 -1.73
C ILE A 127 14.16 -0.10 -0.25
N GLN A 128 13.33 0.75 0.34
CA GLN A 128 13.20 0.79 1.80
C GLN A 128 12.66 -0.54 2.37
N ILE A 129 11.68 -1.19 1.72
CA ILE A 129 11.19 -2.52 2.11
C ILE A 129 10.55 -3.20 0.88
N PRO A 130 11.15 -4.21 0.24
CA PRO A 130 10.45 -5.00 -0.78
C PRO A 130 9.34 -5.83 -0.13
N HIS A 131 8.14 -5.93 -0.72
CA HIS A 131 7.06 -6.77 -0.16
C HIS A 131 7.46 -8.26 -0.08
N SER A 132 8.33 -8.75 -0.97
CA SER A 132 8.89 -10.11 -0.87
C SER A 132 9.74 -10.35 0.40
N SER A 133 10.07 -9.28 1.13
CA SER A 133 10.76 -9.31 2.42
C SER A 133 9.86 -8.85 3.57
N ALA A 134 8.60 -8.48 3.29
CA ALA A 134 7.65 -8.07 4.32
C ALA A 134 7.15 -9.28 5.09
N VAL A 135 7.05 -9.13 6.41
CA VAL A 135 6.53 -10.18 7.29
C VAL A 135 5.01 -10.06 7.33
N GLN A 136 4.32 -11.19 7.11
CA GLN A 136 2.88 -11.27 7.18
C GLN A 136 2.42 -11.58 8.61
N SER A 137 1.41 -10.86 9.08
CA SER A 137 0.66 -11.15 10.30
C SER A 137 -0.82 -11.32 9.95
N ASN A 138 -1.53 -12.20 10.65
CA ASN A 138 -2.93 -12.50 10.38
C ASN A 138 -3.78 -12.46 11.65
N TYR A 139 -5.05 -12.13 11.48
CA TYR A 139 -6.08 -12.19 12.52
C TYR A 139 -7.41 -12.54 11.87
N SER A 140 -8.27 -13.30 12.54
CA SER A 140 -9.60 -13.62 12.03
C SER A 140 -10.62 -13.57 13.16
N SER A 141 -11.81 -13.05 12.85
CA SER A 141 -12.92 -12.94 13.79
C SER A 141 -14.26 -12.81 13.03
N GLU A 142 -15.33 -12.52 13.76
CA GLU A 142 -16.69 -12.38 13.26
C GLU A 142 -17.37 -11.16 13.91
N LEU A 143 -18.02 -10.34 13.08
CA LEU A 143 -19.01 -9.39 13.58
C LEU A 143 -20.38 -10.08 13.62
N ASN A 144 -20.99 -10.13 14.79
CA ASN A 144 -22.31 -10.72 14.98
C ASN A 144 -23.22 -9.79 15.81
N THR A 145 -24.44 -10.21 16.11
CA THR A 145 -25.43 -9.37 16.81
C THR A 145 -25.08 -9.09 18.28
N SER A 146 -24.07 -9.76 18.84
CA SER A 146 -23.53 -9.47 20.17
C SER A 146 -22.33 -8.51 20.14
N SER A 147 -21.78 -8.22 18.95
CA SER A 147 -20.72 -7.24 18.77
C SER A 147 -21.19 -5.85 19.20
N GLN A 148 -20.23 -5.03 19.63
CA GLN A 148 -20.50 -3.66 20.02
C GLN A 148 -20.96 -2.83 18.82
N THR A 149 -21.73 -1.78 19.07
CA THR A 149 -22.20 -0.88 18.00
C THR A 149 -21.77 0.56 18.24
N TYR A 150 -21.52 1.28 17.15
CA TYR A 150 -21.31 2.73 17.19
C TYR A 150 -21.93 3.41 15.97
N SER A 151 -22.05 4.73 16.04
CA SER A 151 -22.48 5.56 14.91
C SER A 151 -21.25 6.08 14.17
N ARG A 152 -21.06 5.64 12.93
CA ARG A 152 -19.92 6.06 12.09
C ARG A 152 -20.15 7.43 11.43
N ASP A 153 -21.39 7.76 11.06
CA ASP A 153 -21.71 8.84 10.13
C ASP A 153 -22.67 9.90 10.69
N CYS A 154 -22.69 10.12 12.02
CA CYS A 154 -23.62 11.01 12.75
C CYS A 154 -25.12 10.69 12.54
N ARG A 155 -25.43 9.72 11.67
CA ARG A 155 -26.75 9.10 11.54
C ARG A 155 -26.85 8.04 12.62
N LYS A 156 -27.97 7.95 13.32
CA LYS A 156 -28.23 6.93 14.35
C LYS A 156 -28.34 5.54 13.71
N SER A 157 -27.19 5.02 13.30
CA SER A 157 -26.98 3.76 12.62
C SER A 157 -26.19 2.86 13.56
N ASN A 158 -26.61 1.61 13.70
CA ASN A 158 -25.92 0.62 14.53
C ASN A 158 -24.93 -0.15 13.64
N TYR A 159 -23.67 0.30 13.63
CA TYR A 159 -22.59 -0.43 12.96
C TYR A 159 -21.92 -1.34 13.96
N TYR A 160 -22.02 -2.66 13.74
CA TYR A 160 -21.25 -3.62 14.53
C TYR A 160 -19.77 -3.39 14.30
N TYR A 161 -18.98 -3.44 15.37
CA TYR A 161 -17.54 -3.26 15.28
C TYR A 161 -16.79 -4.15 16.27
N GLU A 162 -15.52 -4.36 15.95
CA GLU A 162 -14.54 -4.97 16.82
C GLU A 162 -13.32 -4.06 16.90
N THR A 163 -12.83 -3.85 18.12
CA THR A 163 -11.56 -3.16 18.37
C THR A 163 -10.45 -4.18 18.58
N ILE A 164 -9.32 -3.96 17.92
CA ILE A 164 -8.17 -4.84 17.93
C ILE A 164 -6.96 -3.98 18.26
N ARG A 165 -6.26 -4.30 19.34
CA ARG A 165 -5.00 -3.65 19.69
C ARG A 165 -3.92 -4.15 18.74
N VAL A 166 -3.18 -3.21 18.17
CA VAL A 166 -2.05 -3.49 17.29
C VAL A 166 -0.75 -3.18 18.01
N ASN A 167 0.06 -4.21 18.25
CA ASN A 167 1.38 -4.08 18.86
C ASN A 167 2.47 -4.18 17.79
N VAL A 168 3.27 -3.12 17.68
CA VAL A 168 4.26 -2.95 16.60
C VAL A 168 5.66 -3.21 17.14
N VAL A 169 6.33 -4.21 16.57
CA VAL A 169 7.70 -4.58 16.97
C VAL A 169 8.73 -3.62 16.37
N GLU A 170 8.54 -3.23 15.11
CA GLU A 170 9.48 -2.40 14.35
C GLU A 170 8.78 -1.19 13.73
N THR A 171 9.38 0.00 13.89
CA THR A 171 8.82 1.22 13.31
C THR A 171 8.90 1.16 11.78
N GLY A 172 7.77 1.38 11.09
CA GLY A 172 7.75 1.42 9.64
C GLY A 172 6.35 1.52 9.05
N TYR A 173 6.26 1.37 7.73
CA TYR A 173 4.98 1.31 7.04
C TYR A 173 4.42 -0.11 7.09
N TYR A 174 3.13 -0.20 7.40
CA TYR A 174 2.36 -1.43 7.43
C TYR A 174 1.18 -1.31 6.47
N ALA A 175 1.12 -2.21 5.50
CA ALA A 175 -0.06 -2.43 4.68
C ALA A 175 -1.03 -3.34 5.45
N VAL A 176 -2.27 -2.89 5.61
CA VAL A 176 -3.33 -3.65 6.28
C VAL A 176 -4.48 -3.82 5.31
N SER A 177 -4.98 -5.05 5.18
CA SER A 177 -6.14 -5.37 4.36
C SER A 177 -7.03 -6.40 5.03
N SER A 178 -8.30 -6.45 4.63
CA SER A 178 -9.20 -7.53 5.03
C SER A 178 -9.45 -8.53 3.89
N ASN A 179 -9.99 -9.68 4.28
CA ASN A 179 -10.75 -10.57 3.41
C ASN A 179 -12.01 -10.99 4.17
N SER A 180 -13.18 -10.67 3.63
CA SER A 180 -14.45 -10.86 4.31
C SER A 180 -15.59 -11.28 3.39
N SER A 181 -16.61 -11.94 3.95
CA SER A 181 -17.88 -12.21 3.26
C SER A 181 -18.85 -11.03 3.30
N MET A 182 -18.48 -9.91 3.95
CA MET A 182 -19.29 -8.71 4.09
C MET A 182 -18.51 -7.49 3.64
N ASN A 183 -19.21 -6.39 3.34
CA ASN A 183 -18.57 -5.11 3.05
C ASN A 183 -17.99 -4.52 4.34
N THR A 184 -16.71 -4.75 4.54
CA THR A 184 -15.94 -4.31 5.70
C THR A 184 -15.39 -2.91 5.52
N PHE A 185 -15.15 -2.25 6.64
CA PHE A 185 -14.51 -0.94 6.70
C PHE A 185 -13.52 -0.97 7.87
N GLY A 186 -12.32 -0.42 7.66
CA GLY A 186 -11.24 -0.49 8.62
C GLY A 186 -10.68 0.89 8.93
N ASP A 187 -10.55 1.19 10.22
CA ASP A 187 -10.00 2.45 10.73
C ASP A 187 -8.88 2.14 11.72
N ILE A 188 -7.75 2.82 11.64
CA ILE A 188 -6.67 2.69 12.62
C ILE A 188 -6.49 4.01 13.38
N TYR A 189 -6.43 3.89 14.70
CA TYR A 189 -6.35 4.99 15.64
C TYR A 189 -5.03 4.93 16.40
N LYS A 190 -4.49 6.10 16.72
CA LYS A 190 -3.36 6.22 17.63
C LYS A 190 -3.87 6.30 19.07
N ASP A 191 -3.23 5.59 19.99
CA ASP A 191 -3.47 5.57 21.43
C ASP A 191 -4.84 5.01 21.87
N ASP A 192 -5.97 5.55 21.40
CA ASP A 192 -7.32 5.12 21.79
C ASP A 192 -8.36 5.34 20.68
N PHE A 193 -9.40 4.50 20.67
CA PHE A 193 -10.61 4.70 19.86
C PHE A 193 -11.76 5.15 20.77
N ASN A 194 -12.53 6.15 20.37
CA ASN A 194 -13.72 6.61 21.08
C ASN A 194 -14.97 6.42 20.21
N PRO A 195 -15.87 5.46 20.50
CA PRO A 195 -17.06 5.22 19.67
C PRO A 195 -18.06 6.40 19.68
N MET A 196 -17.96 7.31 20.66
CA MET A 196 -18.78 8.53 20.71
C MET A 196 -18.17 9.68 19.89
N ASN A 197 -16.87 9.58 19.55
CA ASN A 197 -16.14 10.56 18.76
C ASN A 197 -15.16 9.83 17.82
N PRO A 198 -15.66 9.12 16.79
CA PRO A 198 -14.87 8.20 15.97
C PRO A 198 -13.87 8.90 15.03
N PHE A 199 -13.78 10.23 15.06
CA PHE A 199 -12.75 10.98 14.33
C PHE A 199 -11.56 11.35 15.24
N GLU A 200 -11.71 11.19 16.55
CA GLU A 200 -10.64 11.43 17.52
C GLU A 200 -9.53 10.39 17.36
N ASN A 201 -8.29 10.86 17.29
CA ASN A 201 -7.09 10.04 17.13
C ASN A 201 -7.03 9.16 15.88
N LEU A 202 -7.92 9.37 14.90
CA LEU A 202 -7.90 8.65 13.64
C LEU A 202 -6.58 8.92 12.90
N LEU A 203 -5.82 7.86 12.63
CA LEU A 203 -4.53 7.94 11.95
C LEU A 203 -4.69 7.69 10.45
N SER A 204 -5.44 6.63 10.10
CA SER A 204 -5.76 6.27 8.74
C SER A 204 -7.07 5.50 8.72
N GLN A 205 -7.78 5.56 7.60
CA GLN A 205 -9.00 4.82 7.37
C GLN A 205 -8.98 4.22 5.97
N ASP A 206 -9.87 3.27 5.74
CA ASP A 206 -10.11 2.69 4.42
C ASP A 206 -10.31 3.77 3.35
N TYR A 207 -9.66 3.59 2.21
CA TYR A 207 -9.80 4.49 1.08
C TYR A 207 -10.96 4.01 0.22
N ARG A 208 -12.03 4.81 0.19
CA ARG A 208 -13.39 4.56 -0.32
C ARG A 208 -13.63 3.87 -1.68
N SER A 209 -12.66 3.30 -2.42
CA SER A 209 -12.89 3.09 -3.86
C SER A 209 -12.13 1.99 -4.59
N CYS A 210 -11.95 0.79 -4.03
CA CYS A 210 -11.13 -0.19 -4.76
C CYS A 210 -11.71 -1.63 -4.83
N SER A 211 -12.41 -2.11 -3.79
CA SER A 211 -13.41 -3.20 -3.88
C SER A 211 -14.57 -2.84 -2.94
N TYR A 212 -15.78 -3.29 -3.24
CA TYR A 212 -16.94 -3.03 -2.37
C TYR A 212 -17.02 -4.01 -1.18
N GLN A 213 -15.98 -4.79 -0.89
CA GLN A 213 -16.05 -5.86 0.11
C GLN A 213 -14.97 -5.76 1.19
N ASP A 214 -13.74 -5.41 0.81
CA ASP A 214 -12.60 -5.44 1.70
C ASP A 214 -12.00 -4.05 1.90
N PHE A 215 -11.59 -3.75 3.14
CA PHE A 215 -10.81 -2.55 3.39
C PHE A 215 -9.33 -2.77 3.12
N LYS A 216 -8.65 -1.72 2.69
CA LYS A 216 -7.20 -1.73 2.48
C LYS A 216 -6.63 -0.34 2.73
N PHE A 217 -5.63 -0.25 3.59
CA PHE A 217 -4.92 1.01 3.87
C PHE A 217 -3.47 0.76 4.23
N ILE A 218 -2.69 1.83 4.29
CA ILE A 218 -1.30 1.81 4.73
C ILE A 218 -1.16 2.80 5.88
N ALA A 219 -0.45 2.39 6.93
CA ALA A 219 -0.17 3.25 8.07
C ALA A 219 1.32 3.21 8.44
N TYR A 220 1.90 4.38 8.76
CA TYR A 220 3.22 4.44 9.36
C TYR A 220 3.09 4.28 10.87
N LEU A 221 3.58 3.16 11.40
CA LEU A 221 3.43 2.78 12.79
C LEU A 221 4.79 2.81 13.51
N HIS A 222 4.79 3.26 14.75
CA HIS A 222 5.96 3.37 15.60
C HIS A 222 5.97 2.30 16.68
N THR A 223 7.15 1.71 16.94
CA THR A 223 7.34 0.83 18.09
C THR A 223 7.05 1.57 19.41
N GLY A 224 6.50 0.85 20.39
CA GLY A 224 6.13 1.40 21.70
C GLY A 224 4.91 2.33 21.71
N THR A 225 4.28 2.59 20.56
CA THR A 225 3.00 3.32 20.48
C THR A 225 1.85 2.31 20.47
N THR A 226 0.76 2.61 21.17
CA THR A 226 -0.45 1.78 21.12
C THR A 226 -1.28 2.22 19.93
N TYR A 227 -1.74 1.27 19.11
CA TYR A 227 -2.68 1.54 18.03
C TYR A 227 -3.91 0.65 18.21
N ILE A 228 -5.08 1.19 17.84
CA ILE A 228 -6.34 0.46 17.84
C ILE A 228 -6.84 0.38 16.41
N LEU A 229 -6.96 -0.82 15.88
CA LEU A 229 -7.66 -1.10 14.63
C LEU A 229 -9.12 -1.38 14.94
N VAL A 230 -10.02 -0.64 14.31
CA VAL A 230 -11.46 -0.89 14.34
C VAL A 230 -11.85 -1.53 13.03
N VAL A 231 -12.42 -2.73 13.11
CA VAL A 231 -13.09 -3.36 11.97
C VAL A 231 -14.58 -3.20 12.15
N THR A 232 -15.24 -2.68 11.12
CA THR A 232 -16.69 -2.49 11.07
C THR A 232 -17.21 -2.78 9.67
N THR A 233 -18.46 -2.42 9.39
CA THR A 233 -19.13 -2.64 8.11
C THR A 233 -19.50 -1.34 7.42
N TRP A 234 -19.61 -1.37 6.09
CA TRP A 234 -20.05 -0.22 5.31
C TRP A 234 -21.52 0.13 5.53
N SER A 235 -22.38 -0.88 5.69
CA SER A 235 -23.82 -0.73 5.97
C SER A 235 -24.13 -1.17 7.39
N PRO A 236 -25.11 -0.54 8.07
CA PRO A 236 -25.47 -0.89 9.44
C PRO A 236 -26.10 -2.28 9.54
N ASN A 237 -26.04 -2.87 10.72
CA ASN A 237 -26.60 -4.19 11.05
C ASN A 237 -26.05 -5.36 10.20
N MET A 238 -24.92 -5.19 9.52
CA MET A 238 -24.27 -6.28 8.79
C MET A 238 -23.40 -7.11 9.71
N THR A 239 -23.47 -8.43 9.55
CA THR A 239 -22.71 -9.42 10.31
C THR A 239 -21.99 -10.35 9.33
N GLY A 240 -20.90 -10.97 9.77
CA GLY A 240 -20.13 -11.89 8.96
C GLY A 240 -18.71 -12.08 9.46
N ASN A 241 -18.06 -13.06 8.85
CA ASN A 241 -16.68 -13.39 9.17
C ASN A 241 -15.73 -12.45 8.41
N PHE A 242 -14.62 -12.13 9.04
CA PHE A 242 -13.53 -11.41 8.40
C PHE A 242 -12.19 -11.95 8.85
N SER A 243 -11.19 -11.72 8.01
CA SER A 243 -9.78 -11.88 8.33
C SER A 243 -9.02 -10.62 7.97
N ILE A 244 -7.95 -10.34 8.70
CA ILE A 244 -7.04 -9.23 8.51
C ILE A 244 -5.69 -9.81 8.13
N LEU A 245 -5.07 -9.21 7.13
CA LEU A 245 -3.69 -9.45 6.73
C LEU A 245 -2.94 -8.14 6.89
N ALA A 246 -1.79 -8.21 7.57
CA ALA A 246 -0.89 -7.08 7.72
C ALA A 246 0.52 -7.45 7.25
N PHE A 247 1.09 -6.59 6.42
CA PHE A 247 2.45 -6.73 5.88
C PHE A 247 3.28 -5.52 6.27
N GLY A 248 4.48 -5.74 6.78
CA GLY A 248 5.40 -4.65 7.12
C GLY A 248 6.83 -5.13 7.32
N PRO A 249 7.72 -4.28 7.86
CA PRO A 249 9.12 -4.63 8.10
C PRO A 249 9.29 -5.80 9.06
N ASN A 250 8.34 -6.00 9.98
CA ASN A 250 8.35 -7.06 10.96
C ASN A 250 6.92 -7.51 11.29
N ASN A 251 6.76 -8.55 12.10
CA ASN A 251 5.44 -8.97 12.56
C ASN A 251 4.79 -7.89 13.45
N ILE A 252 3.46 -7.90 13.48
CA ILE A 252 2.64 -7.19 14.45
C ILE A 252 1.76 -8.20 15.17
N THR A 253 1.44 -7.92 16.43
CA THR A 253 0.44 -8.70 17.16
C THR A 253 -0.90 -7.97 17.09
N LEU A 254 -1.94 -8.73 16.77
CA LEU A 254 -3.32 -8.27 16.66
C LEU A 254 -4.12 -8.95 17.78
N ASP A 255 -4.42 -8.21 18.83
CA ASP A 255 -5.08 -8.73 20.02
C ASP A 255 -6.50 -8.14 20.13
N PRO A 256 -7.55 -8.96 20.27
CA PRO A 256 -8.88 -8.44 20.51
C PRO A 256 -8.88 -7.56 21.77
N TYR A 257 -9.44 -6.37 21.66
CA TYR A 257 -9.44 -5.37 22.70
C TYR A 257 -10.87 -4.90 22.92
N SER A 258 -11.37 -4.86 24.16
CA SER A 258 -12.64 -4.21 24.46
C SER A 258 -12.45 -3.34 25.69
N LYS A 259 -12.54 -2.02 25.49
CA LYS A 259 -12.43 -1.00 26.55
C LYS A 259 -13.80 -0.52 27.01
N TYR A 260 -14.71 -0.36 26.05
CA TYR A 260 -16.05 0.13 26.32
C TYR A 260 -16.94 -1.08 26.54
N PHE A 261 -17.56 -1.20 27.71
CA PHE A 261 -18.73 -2.06 27.87
C PHE A 261 -19.94 -1.14 27.85
N VAL A 262 -20.74 -1.20 26.78
CA VAL A 262 -22.00 -0.44 26.77
C VAL A 262 -22.95 -1.17 27.73
N LEU A 263 -23.05 -0.66 28.96
CA LEU A 263 -24.08 -1.05 29.91
C LEU A 263 -25.41 -0.51 29.39
N PHE A 264 -26.24 -1.37 28.81
CA PHE A 264 -27.64 -1.04 28.59
C PHE A 264 -28.33 -0.95 29.95
N CYS A 265 -28.56 0.27 30.46
CA CYS A 265 -29.63 0.48 31.42
C CYS A 265 -30.95 0.18 30.68
N LYS A 266 -31.53 -0.99 30.96
CA LYS A 266 -32.92 -1.29 30.60
C LYS A 266 -33.80 -0.23 31.27
N SER A 267 -34.45 0.60 30.47
CA SER A 267 -35.62 1.39 30.88
C SER A 267 -36.84 0.49 31.03
#